data_AF-A0A0D0TQL2-F1
#
_entry.id   AF-A0A0D0TQL2-F1
#
_cell.length_a   1.000
_cell.length_b   1.000
_cell.length_c   1.000
_cell.angle_alpha   90.00
_cell.angle_beta   90.00
_cell.angle_gamma   90.00
#
_symmetry.space_group_name_H-M   'P 1'
#
loop_
_entity.id
_entity.type
_entity.pdbx_description
1 polymer ?
#
loop_
_entity_poly.entity_id
_entity_poly.type
_entity_poly.pdbx_seq_one_letter_code
_entity_poly.pdbx_strand_id
1 'polypeptide(L)'
;MPAPPFGTASAYTDSFPAPPPKQVTVTAETCFNLGVFRDIVRQYRKLDDQIIIRLNRAQAELRDRARTSNEGSWIGGGVKSMEGAEGMCVKMWGEMMAGWAHRQTLLTFCSQTVQSSVEGKRNEGAHVRGIREEEVLADQLASEESIEAIIRKRTLEAFKSRCPFFTPSDNTSKAWYNLADRGLKGHGPDLP
;
A
#
# COMPACT_ATOMS: atom_id res chain seq x y z
N MET A 1 -22.32 33.17 -11.61
CA MET A 1 -21.18 32.27 -11.35
C MET A 1 -20.93 31.46 -12.61
N PRO A 2 -19.73 31.50 -13.21
CA PRO A 2 -19.45 30.69 -14.39
C PRO A 2 -19.41 29.21 -14.00
N ALA A 3 -20.09 28.37 -14.77
CA ALA A 3 -20.15 26.93 -14.57
C ALA A 3 -18.76 26.28 -14.73
N PRO A 4 -18.43 25.25 -13.93
CA PRO A 4 -17.15 24.58 -14.05
C PRO A 4 -17.05 23.81 -15.39
N PRO A 5 -15.92 23.90 -16.11
CA PRO A 5 -15.72 23.17 -17.35
C PRO A 5 -15.58 21.69 -17.03
N PHE A 6 -16.52 20.90 -17.57
CA PHE A 6 -16.50 19.44 -17.70
C PHE A 6 -15.79 18.65 -16.58
N GLY A 7 -16.52 18.46 -15.49
CA GLY A 7 -16.21 17.51 -14.43
C GLY A 7 -17.24 17.66 -13.33
N THR A 8 -18.00 16.60 -13.03
CA THR A 8 -18.95 16.65 -11.91
C THR A 8 -18.20 16.99 -10.63
N ALA A 9 -18.71 17.94 -9.83
CA ALA A 9 -18.19 18.25 -8.49
C ALA A 9 -18.02 16.99 -7.60
N SER A 10 -18.73 15.90 -7.93
CA SER A 10 -18.56 14.56 -7.37
C SER A 10 -17.14 13.98 -7.48
N ALA A 11 -16.32 14.41 -8.44
CA ALA A 11 -14.92 13.96 -8.57
C ALA A 11 -13.96 14.65 -7.57
N TYR A 12 -14.43 15.71 -6.90
CA TYR A 12 -13.71 16.39 -5.82
C TYR A 12 -14.16 15.94 -4.44
N THR A 13 -15.33 15.29 -4.33
CA THR A 13 -15.91 14.87 -3.04
C THR A 13 -15.63 13.41 -2.70
N ASP A 14 -15.06 12.61 -3.59
CA ASP A 14 -14.71 11.23 -3.27
C ASP A 14 -13.37 11.19 -2.51
N SER A 15 -13.49 11.46 -1.21
CA SER A 15 -12.56 11.06 -0.15
C SER A 15 -11.17 11.70 -0.19
N PHE A 16 -11.09 12.98 0.20
CA PHE A 16 -9.82 13.58 0.64
C PHE A 16 -9.98 14.46 1.89
N PRO A 17 -9.18 14.22 2.95
CA PRO A 17 -8.34 13.04 3.14
C PRO A 17 -9.21 11.77 3.20
N ALA A 18 -8.72 10.66 2.63
CA ALA A 18 -9.31 9.36 2.97
C ALA A 18 -9.35 9.29 4.49
N PRO A 19 -10.51 9.02 5.13
CA PRO A 19 -10.54 8.92 6.57
C PRO A 19 -9.46 7.92 6.97
N PRO A 20 -8.60 8.25 7.96
CA PRO A 20 -7.54 7.36 8.38
C PRO A 20 -8.17 5.98 8.54
N PRO A 21 -7.57 4.93 7.96
CA PRO A 21 -8.15 3.60 8.00
C PRO A 21 -8.52 3.34 9.45
N LYS A 22 -9.80 3.00 9.71
CA LYS A 22 -10.25 2.66 11.06
C LYS A 22 -9.19 1.70 11.60
N GLN A 23 -8.56 2.05 12.72
CA GLN A 23 -7.57 1.16 13.33
C GLN A 23 -8.31 -0.11 13.72
N VAL A 24 -8.28 -1.11 12.84
CA VAL A 24 -8.90 -2.39 13.10
C VAL A 24 -7.93 -3.12 14.03
N THR A 25 -8.32 -3.28 15.29
CA THR A 25 -7.61 -4.14 16.22
C THR A 25 -7.76 -5.58 15.74
N VAL A 26 -6.71 -6.12 15.14
CA VAL A 26 -6.68 -7.52 14.72
C VAL A 26 -6.41 -8.36 15.96
N THR A 27 -7.35 -9.21 16.32
CA THR A 27 -7.22 -10.18 17.41
C THR A 27 -6.92 -11.57 16.85
N ALA A 28 -6.48 -12.51 17.70
CA ALA A 28 -6.27 -13.89 17.28
C ALA A 28 -7.54 -14.49 16.63
N GLU A 29 -8.73 -14.18 17.15
CA GLU A 29 -10.02 -14.60 16.57
C GLU A 29 -10.22 -14.14 15.12
N THR A 30 -9.70 -12.95 14.79
CA THR A 30 -9.75 -12.42 13.43
C THR A 30 -8.95 -13.29 12.45
N CYS A 31 -7.83 -13.84 12.91
CA CYS A 31 -6.96 -14.68 12.09
C CYS A 31 -7.56 -16.07 11.81
N PHE A 32 -8.38 -16.60 12.73
CA PHE A 32 -9.12 -17.84 12.52
C PHE A 32 -10.39 -17.67 11.67
N ASN A 33 -10.85 -16.43 11.48
CA ASN A 33 -11.97 -16.12 10.59
C ASN A 33 -11.47 -15.57 9.24
N LEU A 34 -11.21 -16.46 8.30
CA LEU A 34 -10.69 -16.09 6.97
C LEU A 34 -11.59 -15.10 6.22
N GLY A 35 -12.91 -15.14 6.40
CA GLY A 35 -13.84 -14.20 5.78
C GLY A 35 -13.55 -12.78 6.24
N VAL A 36 -13.53 -12.58 7.55
CA VAL A 36 -13.22 -11.28 8.18
C VAL A 36 -11.80 -10.83 7.82
N PHE A 37 -10.82 -11.73 7.89
CA PHE A 37 -9.45 -11.44 7.51
C PHE A 37 -9.35 -10.94 6.05
N ARG A 38 -9.98 -11.64 5.11
CA ARG A 38 -9.99 -11.24 3.70
C ARG A 38 -10.68 -9.91 3.48
N ASP A 39 -11.75 -9.60 4.20
CA ASP A 39 -12.44 -8.32 4.11
C ASP A 39 -11.55 -7.17 4.61
N ILE A 40 -10.83 -7.38 5.73
CA ILE A 40 -9.87 -6.41 6.25
C ILE A 40 -8.75 -6.17 5.23
N VAL A 41 -8.11 -7.24 4.73
CA VAL A 41 -7.04 -7.14 3.74
C VAL A 41 -7.55 -6.45 2.46
N ARG A 42 -8.76 -6.75 1.99
CA ARG A 42 -9.39 -6.07 0.84
C ARG A 42 -9.59 -4.58 1.09
N GLN A 43 -10.00 -4.17 2.30
CA GLN A 43 -10.13 -2.75 2.64
C GLN A 43 -8.78 -2.03 2.60
N TYR A 44 -7.71 -2.64 3.11
CA TYR A 44 -6.38 -2.05 3.02
C TYR A 44 -5.84 -2.00 1.58
N ARG A 45 -6.19 -2.97 0.71
CA ARG A 45 -5.83 -2.93 -0.72
C ARG A 45 -6.54 -1.81 -1.49
N LYS A 46 -7.76 -1.44 -1.09
CA LYS A 46 -8.45 -0.26 -1.66
C LYS A 46 -7.67 1.04 -1.41
N LEU A 47 -6.88 1.11 -0.33
CA LEU A 47 -6.01 2.27 -0.10
C LEU A 47 -4.88 2.35 -1.13
N ASP A 48 -4.37 1.23 -1.63
CA ASP A 48 -3.38 1.25 -2.73
C ASP A 48 -4.02 1.79 -4.02
N ASP A 49 -5.23 1.33 -4.36
CA ASP A 49 -5.97 1.84 -5.52
C ASP A 49 -6.18 3.35 -5.41
N GLN A 50 -6.52 3.84 -4.22
CA GLN A 50 -6.59 5.28 -3.93
C GLN A 50 -5.25 5.96 -4.16
N ILE A 51 -4.14 5.43 -3.64
CA ILE A 51 -2.80 6.00 -3.87
C ILE A 51 -2.49 6.13 -5.37
N ILE A 52 -2.82 5.11 -6.18
CA ILE A 52 -2.61 5.18 -7.63
C ILE A 52 -3.47 6.26 -8.29
N ILE A 53 -4.75 6.38 -7.91
CA ILE A 53 -5.64 7.44 -8.40
C ILE A 53 -5.08 8.82 -8.05
N ARG A 54 -4.62 8.98 -6.80
CA ARG A 54 -4.02 10.23 -6.30
C ARG A 54 -2.76 10.60 -7.05
N LEU A 55 -1.91 9.61 -7.33
CA LEU A 55 -0.68 9.80 -8.09
C LEU A 55 -0.98 10.25 -9.54
N ASN A 56 -1.95 9.61 -10.20
CA ASN A 56 -2.38 10.00 -11.54
C ASN A 56 -2.92 11.43 -11.58
N ARG A 57 -3.74 11.81 -10.59
CA ARG A 57 -4.30 13.15 -10.48
C ARG A 57 -3.23 14.20 -10.23
N ALA A 58 -2.34 13.99 -9.26
CA ALA A 58 -1.28 14.92 -8.94
C ALA A 58 -0.34 15.17 -10.13
N GLN A 59 -0.06 14.12 -10.93
CA GLN A 59 0.71 14.27 -12.16
C GLN A 59 -0.02 15.10 -13.23
N ALA A 60 -1.33 14.94 -13.36
CA ALA A 60 -2.14 15.75 -14.28
C ALA A 60 -2.13 17.23 -13.87
N GLU A 61 -2.32 17.53 -12.58
CA GLU A 61 -2.26 18.90 -12.04
C GLU A 61 -0.90 19.57 -12.31
N LEU A 62 0.21 18.84 -12.15
CA LEU A 62 1.55 19.34 -12.45
C LEU A 62 1.75 19.63 -13.95
N ARG A 63 1.24 18.76 -14.83
CA ARG A 63 1.28 18.98 -16.28
C ARG A 63 0.44 20.17 -16.71
N ASP A 64 -0.74 20.33 -16.10
CA ASP A 64 -1.65 21.43 -16.39
C ASP A 64 -1.03 22.76 -15.97
N ARG A 65 -0.43 22.81 -14.77
CA ARG A 65 0.31 23.99 -14.29
C ARG A 65 1.43 24.38 -15.25
N ALA A 66 2.19 23.40 -15.74
CA ALA A 66 3.27 23.63 -16.70
C ALA A 66 2.77 24.19 -18.06
N ARG A 67 1.55 23.86 -18.48
CA ARG A 67 0.92 24.46 -19.68
C ARG A 67 0.47 25.90 -19.43
N THR A 68 -0.08 26.19 -18.26
CA THR A 68 -0.57 27.52 -17.91
C THR A 68 0.54 28.51 -17.52
N SER A 69 1.71 28.03 -17.12
CA SER A 69 2.85 28.86 -16.69
C SER A 69 3.67 29.44 -17.84
N ASN A 70 3.09 29.60 -19.04
CA ASN A 70 3.74 30.26 -20.17
C ASN A 70 3.27 31.72 -20.31
N GLU A 71 3.54 32.51 -19.27
CA GLU A 71 3.77 33.95 -19.40
C GLU A 71 5.22 34.16 -18.92
N GLY A 72 6.06 34.68 -19.82
CA GLY A 72 7.45 34.25 -19.96
C GLY A 72 8.41 34.60 -18.83
N SER A 73 9.27 33.63 -18.48
CA SER A 73 10.66 33.92 -18.10
C SER A 73 11.50 32.65 -18.23
N TRP A 74 12.38 32.63 -19.24
CA TRP A 74 13.49 31.68 -19.36
C TRP A 74 14.64 32.03 -18.39
N ILE A 75 14.36 32.80 -17.32
CA ILE A 75 15.36 33.29 -16.37
C ILE A 75 14.78 33.18 -14.95
N GLY A 76 15.28 32.21 -14.19
CA GLY A 76 14.89 31.94 -12.79
C GLY A 76 14.68 30.44 -12.57
N GLY A 77 15.72 29.62 -12.45
CA GLY A 77 16.71 29.76 -11.39
C GLY A 77 16.14 29.28 -10.05
N GLY A 78 16.10 27.96 -9.85
CA GLY A 78 16.20 27.33 -8.53
C GLY A 78 15.13 27.67 -7.49
N VAL A 79 13.86 27.33 -7.74
CA VAL A 79 12.86 27.21 -6.64
C VAL A 79 12.81 25.75 -6.19
N LYS A 80 13.01 25.56 -4.88
CA LYS A 80 13.37 24.32 -4.18
C LYS A 80 12.44 23.14 -4.51
N SER A 81 13.04 21.98 -4.77
CA SER A 81 12.42 20.79 -5.39
C SER A 81 11.44 20.00 -4.51
N MET A 82 10.85 20.63 -3.50
CA MET A 82 9.98 19.98 -2.51
C MET A 82 8.47 20.19 -2.74
N GLU A 83 8.08 21.13 -3.61
CA GLU A 83 6.67 21.38 -3.99
C GLU A 83 6.31 20.92 -5.41
N GLY A 84 7.30 20.49 -6.19
CA GLY A 84 7.12 19.99 -7.56
C GLY A 84 6.85 18.48 -7.64
N ALA A 85 7.11 17.91 -8.81
CA ALA A 85 6.94 16.47 -9.06
C ALA A 85 7.74 15.59 -8.08
N GLU A 86 8.96 16.01 -7.72
CA GLU A 86 9.84 15.26 -6.82
C GLU A 86 9.27 15.17 -5.40
N GLY A 87 8.85 16.30 -4.81
CA GLY A 87 8.22 16.31 -3.50
C GLY A 87 6.91 15.53 -3.43
N MET A 88 6.13 15.51 -4.52
CA MET A 88 4.94 14.67 -4.64
C MET A 88 5.29 13.18 -4.63
N CYS A 89 6.30 12.76 -5.40
CA CYS A 89 6.77 11.37 -5.42
C CYS A 89 7.28 10.92 -4.04
N VAL A 90 8.01 11.77 -3.31
CA VAL A 90 8.48 11.48 -1.94
C VAL A 90 7.31 11.25 -0.99
N LYS A 91 6.29 12.13 -1.01
CA LYS A 91 5.11 11.97 -0.14
C LYS A 91 4.33 10.70 -0.46
N MET A 92 4.04 10.46 -1.74
CA MET A 92 3.31 9.26 -2.18
C MET A 92 4.09 7.98 -1.86
N TRP A 93 5.42 8.01 -2.00
CA TRP A 93 6.27 6.89 -1.62
C TRP A 93 6.15 6.57 -0.13
N GLY A 94 6.20 7.58 0.74
CA GLY A 94 6.00 7.42 2.18
C GLY A 94 4.65 6.78 2.52
N GLU A 95 3.57 7.24 1.89
CA GLU A 95 2.23 6.68 2.09
C GLU A 95 2.12 5.22 1.61
N MET A 96 2.74 4.88 0.46
CA MET A 96 2.80 3.51 -0.04
C MET A 96 3.50 2.59 0.94
N MET A 97 4.70 2.97 1.39
CA MET A 97 5.47 2.17 2.34
C MET A 97 4.74 1.98 3.66
N ALA A 98 4.11 3.03 4.19
CA ALA A 98 3.33 2.93 5.42
C ALA A 98 2.16 1.93 5.27
N GLY A 99 1.46 1.98 4.14
CA GLY A 99 0.41 1.01 3.82
C GLY A 99 0.93 -0.42 3.72
N TRP A 100 2.08 -0.61 3.07
CA TRP A 100 2.72 -1.91 2.92
C TRP A 100 3.17 -2.50 4.26
N ALA A 101 3.85 -1.70 5.09
CA ALA A 101 4.30 -2.11 6.39
C ALA A 101 3.12 -2.52 7.28
N HIS A 102 2.06 -1.71 7.32
CA HIS A 102 0.87 -2.01 8.11
C HIS A 102 0.19 -3.32 7.68
N ARG A 103 -0.01 -3.52 6.37
CA ARG A 103 -0.58 -4.79 5.87
C ARG A 103 0.32 -5.98 6.15
N GLN A 104 1.62 -5.79 6.04
CA GLN A 104 2.59 -6.85 6.29
C GLN A 104 2.59 -7.27 7.76
N THR A 105 2.48 -6.33 8.70
CA THR A 105 2.30 -6.64 10.13
C THR A 105 1.05 -7.50 10.36
N LEU A 106 -0.06 -7.15 9.72
CA LEU A 106 -1.32 -7.88 9.81
C LEU A 106 -1.21 -9.31 9.24
N LEU A 107 -0.59 -9.45 8.06
CA LEU A 107 -0.35 -10.75 7.43
C LEU A 107 0.54 -11.64 8.30
N THR A 108 1.67 -11.09 8.75
CA THR A 108 2.64 -11.81 9.60
C THR A 108 1.99 -12.24 10.92
N PHE A 109 1.24 -11.37 11.59
CA PHE A 109 0.55 -11.69 12.84
C PHE A 109 -0.42 -12.86 12.68
N CYS A 110 -1.27 -12.85 11.65
CA CYS A 110 -2.21 -13.93 11.43
C CYS A 110 -1.56 -15.23 10.97
N SER A 111 -0.57 -15.14 10.08
CA SER A 111 0.23 -16.28 9.62
C SER A 111 0.88 -17.00 10.81
N GLN A 112 1.57 -16.25 11.68
CA GLN A 112 2.21 -16.81 12.89
C GLN A 112 1.20 -17.37 13.88
N THR A 113 0.10 -16.65 14.13
CA THR A 113 -0.94 -17.08 15.10
C THR A 113 -1.53 -18.45 14.70
N VAL A 114 -1.87 -18.62 13.42
CA VAL A 114 -2.46 -19.89 12.94
C VAL A 114 -1.39 -20.99 12.90
N GLN A 115 -0.16 -20.69 12.46
CA GLN A 115 0.94 -21.66 12.47
C GLN A 115 1.23 -22.18 13.88
N SER A 116 1.35 -21.30 14.88
CA SER A 116 1.56 -21.70 16.28
C SER A 116 0.42 -22.56 16.83
N SER A 117 -0.82 -22.30 16.41
CA SER A 117 -1.97 -23.15 16.78
C SER A 117 -1.88 -24.55 16.18
N VAL A 118 -1.53 -24.65 14.89
CA VAL A 118 -1.34 -25.94 14.20
C VAL A 118 -0.24 -26.75 14.89
N GLU A 119 0.89 -26.11 15.20
CA GLU A 119 2.02 -26.74 15.91
C GLU A 119 1.62 -27.21 17.31
N GLY A 120 0.89 -26.39 18.06
CA GLY A 120 0.35 -26.75 19.37
C GLY A 120 -0.55 -27.99 19.30
N LYS A 121 -1.51 -28.01 18.38
CA LYS A 121 -2.43 -29.15 18.18
C LYS A 121 -1.71 -30.43 17.73
N ARG A 122 -0.66 -30.31 16.91
CA ARG A 122 0.18 -31.45 16.52
C ARG A 122 0.91 -32.03 17.73
N ASN A 123 1.47 -31.19 18.59
CA ASN A 123 2.19 -31.63 19.79
C ASN A 123 1.26 -32.24 20.85
N GLU A 124 0.03 -31.74 20.97
CA GLU A 124 -0.99 -32.23 21.92
C GLU A 124 -1.72 -33.51 21.44
N GLY A 125 -1.43 -33.99 20.22
CA GLY A 125 -2.10 -35.16 19.66
C GLY A 125 -3.59 -34.92 19.36
N ALA A 126 -3.95 -33.68 19.00
CA ALA A 126 -5.32 -33.31 18.69
C ALA A 126 -5.89 -34.10 17.50
N HIS A 127 -7.23 -34.08 17.37
CA HIS A 127 -7.91 -34.83 16.33
C HIS A 127 -7.47 -34.41 14.92
N VAL A 128 -7.10 -35.40 14.08
CA VAL A 128 -6.55 -35.21 12.72
C VAL A 128 -7.40 -34.27 11.86
N ARG A 129 -8.73 -34.34 11.95
CA ARG A 129 -9.62 -33.46 11.20
C ARG A 129 -9.44 -31.98 11.58
N GLY A 130 -9.33 -31.67 12.87
CA GLY A 130 -9.17 -30.30 13.35
C GLY A 130 -7.79 -29.70 13.01
N ILE A 131 -6.75 -30.55 12.96
CA ILE A 131 -5.42 -30.15 12.49
C ILE A 131 -5.47 -29.80 11.00
N ARG A 132 -6.12 -30.64 10.18
CA ARG A 132 -6.21 -30.43 8.73
C ARG A 132 -6.98 -29.16 8.36
N GLU A 133 -8.02 -28.82 9.11
CA GLU A 133 -8.78 -27.57 8.90
C GLU A 133 -7.90 -26.32 9.15
N GLU A 134 -7.06 -26.33 10.19
CA GLU A 134 -6.14 -25.22 10.48
C GLU A 134 -4.92 -25.19 9.54
N GLU A 135 -4.45 -26.34 9.05
CA GLU A 135 -3.41 -26.39 8.00
C GLU A 135 -3.89 -25.72 6.71
N VAL A 136 -5.13 -25.99 6.28
CA VAL A 136 -5.72 -25.32 5.11
C VAL A 136 -5.82 -23.81 5.33
N LEU A 137 -6.15 -23.37 6.55
CA LEU A 137 -6.16 -21.97 6.90
C LEU A 137 -4.75 -21.35 6.82
N ALA A 138 -3.72 -22.04 7.34
CA ALA A 138 -2.33 -21.60 7.27
C ALA A 138 -1.85 -21.46 5.82
N ASP A 139 -2.17 -22.42 4.95
CA ASP A 139 -1.86 -22.37 3.52
C ASP A 139 -2.54 -21.18 2.84
N GLN A 140 -3.80 -20.90 3.19
CA GLN A 140 -4.52 -19.75 2.67
C GLN A 140 -3.91 -18.43 3.11
N LEU A 141 -3.47 -18.30 4.36
CA LEU A 141 -2.75 -17.12 4.84
C LEU A 141 -1.40 -16.94 4.12
N ALA A 142 -0.66 -18.03 3.90
CA ALA A 142 0.58 -18.00 3.11
C ALA A 142 0.34 -17.61 1.64
N SER A 143 -0.82 -17.95 1.10
CA SER A 143 -1.25 -17.48 -0.23
C SER A 143 -1.48 -15.97 -0.25
N GLU A 144 -2.02 -15.39 0.83
CA GLU A 144 -2.26 -13.95 0.93
C GLU A 144 -0.95 -13.14 1.03
N GLU A 145 0.10 -13.69 1.66
CA GLU A 145 1.45 -13.10 1.59
C GLU A 145 2.01 -13.07 0.16
N SER A 146 1.68 -14.09 -0.64
CA SER A 146 2.04 -14.14 -2.07
C SER A 146 1.31 -13.07 -2.86
N ILE A 147 0.01 -12.90 -2.59
CA ILE A 147 -0.82 -11.88 -3.21
C ILE A 147 -0.31 -10.49 -2.84
N GLU A 148 0.09 -10.27 -1.59
CA GLU A 148 0.66 -8.99 -1.16
C GLU A 148 1.95 -8.66 -1.93
N ALA A 149 2.84 -9.63 -2.13
CA ALA A 149 4.05 -9.43 -2.93
C ALA A 149 3.73 -8.98 -4.38
N ILE A 150 2.70 -9.57 -4.99
CA ILE A 150 2.22 -9.19 -6.33
C ILE A 150 1.67 -7.76 -6.33
N ILE A 151 0.87 -7.40 -5.33
CA ILE A 151 0.26 -6.07 -5.22
C ILE A 151 1.35 -5.01 -5.04
N ARG A 152 2.28 -5.21 -4.09
CA ARG A 152 3.42 -4.29 -3.89
C ARG A 152 4.19 -4.04 -5.19
N LYS A 153 4.47 -5.11 -5.94
CA LYS A 153 5.16 -5.00 -7.23
C LYS A 153 4.36 -4.17 -8.24
N ARG A 154 3.07 -4.44 -8.41
CA ARG A 154 2.20 -3.67 -9.34
C ARG A 154 2.09 -2.21 -8.95
N THR A 155 1.90 -1.92 -7.66
CA THR A 155 1.84 -0.56 -7.15
C THR A 155 3.17 0.17 -7.37
N LEU A 156 4.31 -0.52 -7.20
CA LEU A 156 5.62 0.04 -7.51
C LEU A 156 5.81 0.30 -9.02
N GLU A 157 5.40 -0.61 -9.90
CA GLU A 157 5.48 -0.42 -11.35
C GLU A 157 4.67 0.82 -11.80
N ALA A 158 3.46 0.95 -11.27
CA ALA A 158 2.64 2.14 -11.48
C ALA A 158 3.36 3.39 -10.95
N PHE A 159 3.93 3.34 -9.74
CA PHE A 159 4.70 4.44 -9.18
C PHE A 159 5.88 4.86 -10.07
N LYS A 160 6.74 3.92 -10.48
CA LYS A 160 7.92 4.14 -11.33
C LYS A 160 7.58 4.87 -12.63
N SER A 161 6.46 4.49 -13.27
CA SER A 161 6.04 5.13 -14.52
C SER A 161 5.59 6.59 -14.37
N ARG A 162 5.21 7.04 -13.16
CA ARG A 162 4.87 8.45 -12.86
C ARG A 162 6.02 9.21 -12.22
N CYS A 163 6.91 8.50 -11.53
CA CYS A 163 8.06 9.02 -10.81
C CYS A 163 9.38 8.40 -11.33
N PRO A 164 9.77 8.64 -12.60
CA PRO A 164 10.88 7.92 -13.24
C PRO A 164 12.27 8.23 -12.65
N PHE A 165 12.44 9.41 -12.06
CA PHE A 165 13.71 9.85 -11.46
C PHE A 165 13.73 9.67 -9.94
N PHE A 166 12.68 9.08 -9.36
CA PHE A 166 12.62 8.88 -7.92
C PHE A 166 13.63 7.82 -7.49
N THR A 167 14.47 8.18 -6.52
CA THR A 167 15.35 7.25 -5.83
C THR A 167 15.14 7.38 -4.32
N PRO A 168 14.84 6.29 -3.60
CA PRO A 168 14.68 6.36 -2.16
C PRO A 168 15.99 6.78 -1.47
N SER A 169 15.90 7.69 -0.50
CA SER A 169 17.05 8.31 0.15
C SER A 169 17.64 7.46 1.28
N ASP A 170 16.79 6.94 2.16
CA ASP A 170 17.16 6.17 3.34
C ASP A 170 17.20 4.65 3.09
N ASN A 171 17.85 3.91 3.99
CA ASN A 171 18.06 2.46 3.85
C ASN A 171 16.74 1.67 3.97
N THR A 172 15.83 2.10 4.84
CA THR A 172 14.51 1.48 5.04
C THR A 172 13.70 1.58 3.75
N SER A 173 13.63 2.77 3.15
CA SER A 173 13.00 2.99 1.86
C SER A 173 13.62 2.17 0.74
N LYS A 174 14.95 2.09 0.66
CA LYS A 174 15.64 1.28 -0.35
C LYS A 174 15.32 -0.21 -0.21
N ALA A 175 15.23 -0.72 1.02
CA ALA A 175 14.88 -2.10 1.26
C ALA A 175 13.43 -2.41 0.84
N TRP A 176 12.47 -1.55 1.19
CA TRP A 176 11.09 -1.67 0.72
C TRP A 176 10.98 -1.61 -0.81
N TYR A 177 11.72 -0.70 -1.43
CA TYR A 177 11.79 -0.58 -2.88
C TYR A 177 12.31 -1.86 -3.55
N ASN A 178 13.43 -2.41 -3.06
CA ASN A 178 14.01 -3.64 -3.59
C ASN A 178 13.13 -4.87 -3.36
N LEU A 179 12.46 -4.95 -2.20
CA LEU A 179 11.53 -6.03 -1.87
C LEU A 179 10.35 -6.05 -2.85
N ALA A 180 9.75 -4.89 -3.09
CA ALA A 180 8.64 -4.73 -4.02
C ALA A 180 9.06 -4.96 -5.48
N ASP A 181 10.23 -4.46 -5.90
CA ASP A 181 10.73 -4.62 -7.27
C ASP A 181 10.97 -6.08 -7.65
N ARG A 182 11.56 -6.85 -6.72
CA ARG A 182 11.77 -8.28 -6.91
C ARG A 182 10.49 -9.11 -6.79
N GLY A 183 9.41 -8.54 -6.27
CA GLY A 183 8.15 -9.26 -6.01
C GLY A 183 8.30 -10.35 -4.95
N LEU A 184 9.17 -10.13 -3.96
CA LEU A 184 9.40 -11.10 -2.89
C LEU A 184 8.37 -10.97 -1.78
N LYS A 185 8.06 -12.09 -1.14
CA LYS A 185 7.30 -12.14 0.11
C LYS A 185 8.16 -11.67 1.28
N GLY A 186 7.52 -11.37 2.40
CA GLY A 186 8.18 -11.21 3.69
C GLY A 186 7.99 -9.83 4.30
N HIS A 187 8.32 -9.77 5.58
CA HIS A 187 8.37 -8.55 6.38
C HIS A 187 9.49 -7.65 5.85
N GLY A 188 9.13 -6.48 5.33
CA GLY A 188 10.11 -5.44 5.04
C GLY A 188 10.71 -4.89 6.33
N PRO A 189 11.67 -3.96 6.25
CA PRO A 189 12.22 -3.34 7.46
C PRO A 189 11.12 -2.59 8.21
N ASP A 190 11.20 -2.61 9.55
CA ASP A 190 10.32 -1.81 10.39
C ASP A 190 10.47 -0.33 10.02
N LEU A 191 9.33 0.35 9.91
CA LEU A 191 9.32 1.79 9.72
C LEU A 191 9.62 2.48 11.06
N PRO A 192 10.43 3.55 11.06
CA PRO A 192 10.72 4.33 12.27
C PRO A 192 9.50 5.07 12.82
#